data_AF-A0A4P5ZEA4-F1
#
_entry.id   AF-A0A4P5ZEA4-F1
#
_cell.length_a   1.000
_cell.length_b   1.000
_cell.length_c   1.000
_cell.angle_alpha   90.00
_cell.angle_beta   90.00
_cell.angle_gamma   90.00
#
_symmetry.space_group_name_H-M   'P 1'
#
loop_
_entity.id
_entity.type
_entity.pdbx_description
1 polymer ?
#
loop_
_entity_poly.entity_id
_entity_poly.type
_entity_poly.pdbx_seq_one_letter_code
_entity_poly.pdbx_strand_id
1 'polypeptide(L)'
;MKTLNSTSGGNLLLAVAALVGTHFFSVLHAAETGLETAMRQHMTSLMQLVSTNRALALQQTLAGLEQTPTKQLWGVDLAMIFGHDRRVAQPLRGAERAKRFSECREYLQRGLALAETALKAHPGDQSLTFQLAEIRSALALASLEAGETATVKNLARQQLAANTDPKDWNYGNVIHNANAQLGRAALRDGDKTAAAEFLLKAGATPGSPQLNSFGPDFTLARELLEAGDSKTVLAYLDLVQKFWVDATRKQGGALSERLASDHAARLDHWRAEIRAGRKPKNF
;
A
#
# COMPACT_ATOMS: atom_id res chain seq x y z
N MET A 1 12.97 4.72 41.54
CA MET A 1 12.56 3.55 40.74
C MET A 1 11.63 4.02 39.63
N LYS A 2 12.12 4.03 38.38
CA LYS A 2 11.31 4.06 37.15
C LYS A 2 10.95 2.62 36.81
N THR A 3 9.73 2.40 36.28
CA THR A 3 9.32 1.48 35.19
C THR A 3 7.79 1.26 35.29
N LEU A 4 6.97 1.13 34.23
CA LEU A 4 7.15 1.09 32.78
C LEU A 4 5.82 1.50 32.09
N ASN A 5 5.96 2.09 30.91
CA ASN A 5 4.94 2.78 30.12
C ASN A 5 3.90 1.87 29.44
N SER A 6 2.69 2.42 29.29
CA SER A 6 1.73 2.12 28.22
C SER A 6 2.32 2.50 26.85
N THR A 7 2.68 1.53 26.01
CA THR A 7 3.20 1.80 24.65
C THR A 7 2.61 0.91 23.55
N SER A 8 1.54 0.16 23.80
CA SER A 8 0.94 -0.74 22.80
C SER A 8 -0.18 -0.10 21.96
N GLY A 9 -0.89 0.91 22.47
CA GLY A 9 -2.08 1.48 21.81
C GLY A 9 -1.81 2.38 20.59
N GLY A 10 -0.68 3.11 20.59
CA GLY A 10 -0.34 4.05 19.51
C GLY A 10 0.06 3.36 18.21
N ASN A 11 0.67 2.17 18.29
CA ASN A 11 1.17 1.45 17.12
C ASN A 11 0.06 0.80 16.29
N LEU A 12 -1.06 0.42 16.90
CA LEU A 12 -2.19 -0.17 16.18
C LEU A 12 -2.94 0.90 15.38
N LEU A 13 -3.15 2.10 15.96
CA LEU A 13 -3.76 3.23 15.26
C LEU A 13 -2.91 3.73 14.09
N LEU A 14 -1.58 3.77 14.25
CA LEU A 14 -0.65 4.11 13.18
C LEU A 14 -0.59 3.02 12.10
N ALA A 15 -0.67 1.74 12.45
CA ALA A 15 -0.72 0.66 11.47
C ALA A 15 -2.03 0.68 10.65
N VAL A 16 -3.16 0.99 11.29
CA VAL A 16 -4.45 1.18 10.61
C VAL A 16 -4.46 2.48 9.80
N ALA A 17 -3.89 3.58 10.30
CA ALA A 17 -3.76 4.81 9.50
C ALA A 17 -2.81 4.63 8.29
N ALA A 18 -1.77 3.82 8.43
CA ALA A 18 -0.83 3.50 7.36
C ALA A 18 -1.39 2.49 6.33
N LEU A 19 -2.36 1.65 6.72
CA LEU A 19 -3.05 0.75 5.80
C LEU A 19 -4.27 1.40 5.13
N VAL A 20 -4.98 2.29 5.84
CA VAL A 20 -6.37 2.65 5.47
C VAL A 20 -6.54 4.16 5.16
N GLY A 21 -5.48 4.95 5.32
CA GLY A 21 -5.43 6.37 4.97
C GLY A 21 -6.19 7.29 5.95
N THR A 22 -5.91 8.59 5.91
CA THR A 22 -6.55 9.60 6.78
C THR A 22 -8.05 9.78 6.51
N HIS A 23 -8.56 9.27 5.38
CA HIS A 23 -10.01 9.23 5.09
C HIS A 23 -10.76 8.04 5.69
N PHE A 24 -10.06 7.02 6.23
CA PHE A 24 -10.70 6.05 7.13
C PHE A 24 -11.35 6.78 8.30
N PHE A 25 -10.65 7.79 8.83
CA PHE A 25 -11.20 8.64 9.87
C PHE A 25 -12.33 9.53 9.38
N SER A 26 -12.30 10.12 8.17
CA SER A 26 -13.40 10.97 7.69
C SER A 26 -14.71 10.22 7.42
N VAL A 27 -14.62 9.00 6.86
CA VAL A 27 -15.81 8.14 6.62
C VAL A 27 -16.39 7.65 7.94
N LEU A 28 -15.57 7.46 8.97
CA LEU A 28 -16.01 7.15 10.34
C LEU A 28 -16.34 8.38 11.20
N HIS A 29 -15.86 9.58 10.87
CA HIS A 29 -16.10 10.79 11.67
C HIS A 29 -17.57 11.25 11.60
N ALA A 30 -18.32 10.73 10.64
CA ALA A 30 -19.77 10.89 10.57
C ALA A 30 -20.54 9.89 11.45
N ALA A 31 -19.86 8.96 12.13
CA ALA A 31 -20.49 7.95 12.97
C ALA A 31 -20.05 8.06 14.43
N GLU A 32 -21.05 8.06 15.31
CA GLU A 32 -20.98 8.11 16.76
C GLU A 32 -19.93 7.14 17.34
N THR A 33 -19.38 7.49 18.51
CA THR A 33 -18.33 6.78 19.28
C THR A 33 -18.57 5.27 19.48
N GLY A 34 -19.80 4.79 19.30
CA GLY A 34 -20.15 3.37 19.29
C GLY A 34 -19.66 2.58 18.07
N LEU A 35 -19.66 3.17 16.85
CA LEU A 35 -19.23 2.47 15.63
C LEU A 35 -17.72 2.21 15.64
N GLU A 36 -16.96 3.18 16.14
CA GLU A 36 -15.51 3.05 16.31
C GLU A 36 -15.15 1.95 17.31
N THR A 37 -15.92 1.82 18.40
CA THR A 37 -15.71 0.79 19.42
C THR A 37 -16.01 -0.61 18.88
N ALA A 38 -17.13 -0.79 18.18
CA ALA A 38 -17.51 -2.06 17.56
C ALA A 38 -16.47 -2.52 16.52
N MET A 39 -16.00 -1.60 15.68
CA MET A 39 -14.97 -1.89 14.68
C MET A 39 -13.63 -2.26 15.35
N ARG A 40 -13.20 -1.55 16.39
CA ARG A 40 -11.99 -1.89 17.16
C ARG A 40 -12.09 -3.28 17.77
N GLN A 41 -13.26 -3.62 18.33
CA GLN A 41 -13.49 -4.93 18.93
C GLN A 41 -13.44 -6.03 17.87
N HIS A 42 -14.11 -5.83 16.73
CA HIS A 42 -14.04 -6.75 15.59
C HIS A 42 -12.60 -6.98 15.11
N MET A 43 -11.84 -5.91 14.86
CA MET A 43 -10.44 -6.02 14.42
C MET A 43 -9.56 -6.76 15.43
N THR A 44 -9.80 -6.55 16.73
CA THR A 44 -9.08 -7.25 17.79
C THR A 44 -9.41 -8.74 17.79
N SER A 45 -10.69 -9.08 17.69
CA SER A 45 -11.15 -10.48 17.60
C SER A 45 -10.63 -11.17 16.35
N LEU A 46 -10.65 -10.50 15.20
CA LEU A 46 -10.09 -11.01 13.96
C LEU A 46 -8.59 -11.24 14.10
N MET A 47 -7.82 -10.29 14.63
CA MET A 47 -6.37 -10.46 14.81
C MET A 47 -6.04 -11.64 15.71
N GLN A 48 -6.82 -11.86 16.78
CA GLN A 48 -6.68 -13.03 17.64
C GLN A 48 -7.05 -14.32 16.92
N LEU A 49 -8.10 -14.32 16.09
CA LEU A 49 -8.47 -15.48 15.30
C LEU A 49 -7.43 -15.78 14.21
N VAL A 50 -6.85 -14.76 13.58
CA VAL A 50 -5.80 -14.93 12.58
C VAL A 50 -4.55 -15.54 13.20
N SER A 51 -4.18 -15.14 14.42
CA SER A 51 -3.01 -15.71 15.10
C SER A 51 -3.23 -17.14 15.60
N THR A 52 -4.46 -17.51 15.98
CA THR A 52 -4.78 -18.83 16.56
C THR A 52 -5.31 -19.84 15.55
N ASN A 53 -6.11 -19.40 14.59
CA ASN A 53 -6.72 -20.23 13.55
C ASN A 53 -6.94 -19.42 12.26
N ARG A 54 -5.82 -19.10 11.61
CA ARG A 54 -5.77 -18.36 10.33
C ARG A 54 -6.69 -18.93 9.24
N ALA A 55 -6.85 -20.26 9.17
CA ALA A 55 -7.71 -20.90 8.17
C ALA A 55 -9.19 -20.58 8.44
N LEU A 56 -9.63 -20.65 9.69
CA LEU A 56 -11.00 -20.29 10.08
C LEU A 56 -11.27 -18.80 9.84
N ALA A 57 -10.32 -17.92 10.20
CA ALA A 57 -10.45 -16.48 9.91
C ALA A 57 -10.69 -16.20 8.42
N LEU A 58 -9.89 -16.82 7.55
CA LEU A 58 -10.03 -16.67 6.11
C LEU A 58 -11.36 -17.22 5.61
N GLN A 59 -11.76 -18.41 6.06
CA GLN A 59 -13.03 -19.02 5.69
C GLN A 59 -14.22 -18.14 6.06
N GLN A 60 -14.24 -17.62 7.30
CA GLN A 60 -15.31 -16.73 7.77
C GLN A 60 -15.35 -15.42 7.00
N THR A 61 -14.18 -14.83 6.71
CA THR A 61 -14.09 -13.58 5.95
C THR A 61 -14.64 -13.75 4.54
N LEU A 62 -14.25 -14.82 3.83
CA LEU A 62 -14.74 -15.09 2.48
C LEU A 62 -16.25 -15.40 2.47
N ALA A 63 -16.73 -16.18 3.44
CA ALA A 63 -18.16 -16.47 3.58
C ALA A 63 -18.97 -15.20 3.89
N GLY A 64 -18.45 -14.32 4.75
CA GLY A 64 -19.06 -13.04 5.08
C GLY A 64 -19.15 -12.11 3.87
N LEU A 65 -18.09 -12.03 3.08
CA LEU A 65 -18.06 -11.27 1.82
C LEU A 65 -19.05 -11.83 0.79
N GLU A 66 -19.21 -13.14 0.72
CA GLU A 66 -20.16 -13.79 -0.19
C GLU A 66 -21.62 -13.59 0.25
N GLN A 67 -21.92 -13.75 1.54
CA GLN A 67 -23.29 -13.75 2.06
C GLN A 67 -23.81 -12.35 2.39
N THR A 68 -22.93 -11.47 2.86
CA THR A 68 -23.29 -10.15 3.41
C THR A 68 -22.28 -9.07 3.02
N PRO A 69 -22.02 -8.87 1.71
CA PRO A 69 -20.90 -8.07 1.22
C PRO A 69 -20.86 -6.61 1.71
N THR A 70 -22.02 -6.03 2.03
CA THR A 70 -22.16 -4.62 2.45
C THR A 70 -22.27 -4.44 3.96
N LYS A 71 -22.43 -5.53 4.74
CA LYS A 71 -22.62 -5.43 6.20
C LYS A 71 -21.33 -5.10 6.95
N GLN A 72 -20.17 -5.35 6.34
CA GLN A 72 -18.86 -5.19 6.95
C GLN A 72 -17.79 -4.94 5.89
N LEU A 73 -16.65 -4.43 6.33
CA LEU A 73 -15.46 -4.21 5.50
C LEU A 73 -14.64 -5.50 5.31
N TRP A 74 -15.25 -6.55 4.76
CA TRP A 74 -14.61 -7.85 4.54
C TRP A 74 -13.31 -7.79 3.72
N GLY A 75 -13.19 -6.83 2.79
CA GLY A 75 -11.95 -6.57 2.05
C GLY A 75 -10.81 -6.08 2.95
N VAL A 76 -11.12 -5.32 4.00
CA VAL A 76 -10.14 -4.91 5.02
C VAL A 76 -9.74 -6.12 5.88
N ASP A 77 -10.67 -7.02 6.19
CA ASP A 77 -10.37 -8.28 6.88
C ASP A 77 -9.42 -9.17 6.05
N LEU A 78 -9.65 -9.29 4.73
CA LEU A 78 -8.73 -9.97 3.82
C LEU A 78 -7.35 -9.31 3.78
N ALA A 79 -7.27 -7.99 3.75
CA ALA A 79 -6.01 -7.25 3.80
C ALA A 79 -5.27 -7.47 5.13
N MET A 80 -5.98 -7.57 6.26
CA MET A 80 -5.40 -7.91 7.57
C MET A 80 -4.83 -9.33 7.62
N ILE A 81 -5.57 -10.32 7.10
CA ILE A 81 -5.10 -11.70 6.97
C ILE A 81 -3.82 -11.74 6.11
N PHE A 82 -3.83 -11.05 4.98
CA PHE A 82 -2.65 -10.94 4.12
C PHE A 82 -1.47 -10.25 4.80
N GLY A 83 -1.72 -9.19 5.59
CA GLY A 83 -0.71 -8.53 6.40
C GLY A 83 -0.06 -9.49 7.41
N HIS A 84 -0.83 -10.40 8.01
CA HIS A 84 -0.29 -11.46 8.85
C HIS A 84 0.55 -12.46 8.03
N ASP A 85 0.04 -12.94 6.90
CA ASP A 85 0.78 -13.87 6.04
C ASP A 85 2.12 -13.29 5.56
N ARG A 86 2.16 -11.99 5.26
CA ARG A 86 3.39 -11.25 4.91
C ARG A 86 4.43 -11.28 6.04
N ARG A 87 4.00 -11.11 7.29
CA ARG A 87 4.89 -11.19 8.46
C ARG A 87 5.44 -12.60 8.63
N VAL A 88 4.57 -13.61 8.52
CA VAL A 88 4.99 -15.03 8.59
C VAL A 88 5.93 -15.39 7.43
N ALA A 89 5.77 -14.78 6.27
CA ALA A 89 6.64 -14.99 5.12
C ALA A 89 7.98 -14.21 5.21
N GLN A 90 8.15 -13.30 6.17
CA GLN A 90 9.35 -12.46 6.29
C GLN A 90 10.68 -13.23 6.37
N PRO A 91 10.80 -14.38 7.07
CA PRO A 91 12.03 -15.17 7.04
C PRO A 91 12.20 -16.02 5.77
N LEU A 92 11.11 -16.28 5.02
CA LEU A 92 11.15 -17.15 3.84
C LEU A 92 11.91 -16.51 2.68
N ARG A 93 12.56 -17.34 1.85
CA ARG A 93 13.32 -16.90 0.67
C ARG A 93 13.00 -17.79 -0.54
N GLY A 94 13.34 -17.31 -1.74
CA GLY A 94 13.26 -18.09 -2.98
C GLY A 94 11.90 -18.77 -3.20
N ALA A 95 11.93 -20.06 -3.55
CA ALA A 95 10.76 -20.84 -3.91
C ALA A 95 9.73 -20.98 -2.76
N GLU A 96 10.19 -21.09 -1.50
CA GLU A 96 9.29 -21.19 -0.35
C GLU A 96 8.47 -19.91 -0.16
N ARG A 97 9.14 -18.77 -0.33
CA ARG A 97 8.47 -17.47 -0.28
C ARG A 97 7.47 -17.34 -1.43
N ALA A 98 7.89 -17.65 -2.66
CA ALA A 98 7.01 -17.60 -3.83
C ALA A 98 5.77 -18.49 -3.66
N LYS A 99 5.95 -19.72 -3.16
CA LYS A 99 4.85 -20.64 -2.84
C LYS A 99 3.87 -20.04 -1.84
N ARG A 100 4.36 -19.47 -0.73
CA ARG A 100 3.49 -18.82 0.27
C ARG A 100 2.68 -17.67 -0.35
N PHE A 101 3.28 -16.88 -1.23
CA PHE A 101 2.55 -15.80 -1.89
C PHE A 101 1.59 -16.27 -2.98
N SER A 102 1.85 -17.43 -3.61
CA SER A 102 0.88 -18.08 -4.50
C SER A 102 -0.37 -18.50 -3.73
N GLU A 103 -0.20 -19.11 -2.56
CA GLU A 103 -1.33 -19.43 -1.65
C GLU A 103 -2.10 -18.15 -1.26
N CYS A 104 -1.38 -17.03 -1.07
CA CYS A 104 -2.01 -15.75 -0.78
C CYS A 104 -2.83 -15.20 -1.94
N ARG A 105 -2.25 -15.29 -3.14
CA ARG A 105 -2.87 -14.83 -4.38
C ARG A 105 -4.20 -15.53 -4.62
N GLU A 106 -4.30 -16.84 -4.38
CA GLU A 106 -5.53 -17.62 -4.62
C GLU A 106 -6.72 -17.08 -3.82
N TYR A 107 -6.56 -16.87 -2.51
CA TYR A 107 -7.68 -16.38 -1.70
C TYR A 107 -7.98 -14.90 -1.96
N LEU A 108 -6.98 -14.09 -2.27
CA LEU A 108 -7.18 -12.68 -2.64
C LEU A 108 -7.90 -12.54 -3.98
N GLN A 109 -7.59 -13.42 -4.94
CA GLN A 109 -8.28 -13.48 -6.22
C GLN A 109 -9.74 -13.91 -6.04
N ARG A 110 -10.01 -14.88 -5.17
CA ARG A 110 -11.39 -15.24 -4.81
C ARG A 110 -12.13 -14.07 -4.15
N GLY A 111 -11.49 -13.41 -3.18
CA GLY A 111 -12.04 -12.23 -2.53
C GLY A 111 -12.35 -11.10 -3.50
N LEU A 112 -11.45 -10.84 -4.46
CA LEU A 112 -11.66 -9.84 -5.50
C LEU A 112 -12.89 -10.16 -6.34
N ALA A 113 -13.03 -11.41 -6.80
CA ALA A 113 -14.17 -11.82 -7.62
C ALA A 113 -15.51 -11.67 -6.89
N LEU A 114 -15.54 -12.00 -5.59
CA LEU A 114 -16.72 -11.81 -4.74
C LEU A 114 -17.06 -10.32 -4.58
N ALA A 115 -16.07 -9.48 -4.28
CA ALA A 115 -16.26 -8.04 -4.12
C ALA A 115 -16.70 -7.36 -5.43
N GLU A 116 -16.18 -7.79 -6.58
CA GLU A 116 -16.58 -7.28 -7.90
C GLU A 116 -18.01 -7.67 -8.24
N THR A 117 -18.41 -8.90 -7.88
CA THR A 117 -19.81 -9.36 -8.03
C THR A 117 -20.74 -8.54 -7.14
N ALA A 118 -20.34 -8.29 -5.89
CA ALA A 118 -21.11 -7.47 -4.96
C ALA A 118 -21.25 -6.02 -5.45
N LEU A 119 -20.18 -5.39 -5.95
CA LEU A 119 -20.26 -4.02 -6.47
C LEU A 119 -21.16 -3.93 -7.71
N LYS A 120 -21.18 -4.95 -8.57
CA LYS A 120 -22.12 -5.02 -9.69
C LYS A 120 -23.58 -5.09 -9.23
N ALA A 121 -23.86 -5.80 -8.13
CA ALA A 121 -25.18 -5.89 -7.54
C ALA A 121 -25.57 -4.62 -6.75
N HIS A 122 -24.59 -3.89 -6.23
CA HIS A 122 -24.75 -2.66 -5.44
C HIS A 122 -23.93 -1.51 -6.05
N PRO A 123 -24.27 -1.06 -7.27
CA PRO A 123 -23.51 -0.03 -7.95
C PRO A 123 -23.55 1.28 -7.13
N GLY A 124 -22.38 1.92 -6.98
CA GLY A 124 -22.24 3.16 -6.22
C GLY A 124 -22.00 2.98 -4.72
N ASP A 125 -21.96 1.74 -4.21
CA ASP A 125 -21.55 1.48 -2.83
C ASP A 125 -20.06 1.87 -2.63
N GLN A 126 -19.85 2.94 -1.85
CA GLN A 126 -18.52 3.48 -1.59
C GLN A 126 -17.67 2.54 -0.73
N SER A 127 -18.28 1.78 0.17
CA SER A 127 -17.59 0.79 1.00
C SER A 127 -17.04 -0.35 0.16
N LEU A 128 -17.85 -0.89 -0.77
CA LEU A 128 -17.39 -1.91 -1.72
C LEU A 128 -16.30 -1.38 -2.66
N THR A 129 -16.44 -0.14 -3.13
CA THR A 129 -15.42 0.52 -3.94
C THR A 129 -14.09 0.64 -3.20
N PHE A 130 -14.14 1.04 -1.93
CA PHE A 130 -12.98 1.10 -1.05
C PHE A 130 -12.33 -0.28 -0.83
N GLN A 131 -13.13 -1.28 -0.45
CA GLN A 131 -12.67 -2.65 -0.22
C GLN A 131 -12.02 -3.28 -1.46
N LEU A 132 -12.55 -2.98 -2.65
CA LEU A 132 -11.95 -3.42 -3.91
C LEU A 132 -10.56 -2.85 -4.13
N ALA A 133 -10.32 -1.58 -3.77
CA ALA A 133 -9.00 -0.98 -3.88
C ALA A 133 -7.99 -1.69 -2.96
N GLU A 134 -8.40 -2.02 -1.74
CA GLU A 134 -7.58 -2.77 -0.77
C GLU A 134 -7.25 -4.18 -1.25
N ILE A 135 -8.26 -4.94 -1.70
CA ILE A 135 -8.06 -6.31 -2.20
C ILE A 135 -7.17 -6.30 -3.45
N ARG A 136 -7.36 -5.36 -4.38
CA ARG A 136 -6.52 -5.24 -5.58
C ARG A 136 -5.06 -4.96 -5.21
N SER A 137 -4.83 -4.07 -4.25
CA SER A 137 -3.47 -3.74 -3.80
C SER A 137 -2.79 -4.93 -3.13
N ALA A 138 -3.52 -5.66 -2.27
CA ALA A 138 -3.04 -6.90 -1.67
C ALA A 138 -2.74 -7.98 -2.72
N LEU A 139 -3.67 -8.19 -3.67
CA LEU A 139 -3.52 -9.19 -4.74
C LEU A 139 -2.34 -8.86 -5.65
N ALA A 140 -2.15 -7.60 -6.03
CA ALA A 140 -1.02 -7.17 -6.83
C ALA A 140 0.30 -7.48 -6.11
N LEU A 141 0.42 -7.18 -4.82
CA LEU A 141 1.62 -7.51 -4.06
C LEU A 141 1.84 -9.02 -3.93
N ALA A 142 0.80 -9.79 -3.63
CA ALA A 142 0.91 -11.25 -3.54
C ALA A 142 1.33 -11.86 -4.87
N SER A 143 0.70 -11.42 -5.97
CA SER A 143 1.04 -11.87 -7.33
C SER A 143 2.48 -11.53 -7.68
N LEU A 144 2.90 -10.31 -7.35
CA LEU A 144 4.27 -9.87 -7.55
C LEU A 144 5.20 -10.86 -6.83
N GLU A 145 5.11 -11.01 -5.51
CA GLU A 145 5.97 -11.89 -4.71
C GLU A 145 5.89 -13.39 -5.09
N ALA A 146 4.79 -13.82 -5.73
CA ALA A 146 4.65 -15.16 -6.31
C ALA A 146 5.34 -15.32 -7.68
N GLY A 147 5.81 -14.24 -8.30
CA GLY A 147 6.39 -14.24 -9.65
C GLY A 147 5.36 -14.05 -10.78
N GLU A 148 4.10 -13.79 -10.45
CA GLU A 148 2.97 -13.69 -11.39
C GLU A 148 2.85 -12.28 -12.00
N THR A 149 3.84 -11.87 -12.79
CA THR A 149 3.97 -10.50 -13.32
C THR A 149 2.80 -10.10 -14.24
N ALA A 150 2.19 -11.05 -14.96
CA ALA A 150 1.04 -10.78 -15.82
C ALA A 150 -0.17 -10.26 -15.03
N THR A 151 -0.46 -10.86 -13.87
CA THR A 151 -1.57 -10.44 -12.99
C THR A 151 -1.32 -9.02 -12.46
N VAL A 152 -0.10 -8.75 -12.02
CA VAL A 152 0.31 -7.42 -11.54
C VAL A 152 0.10 -6.36 -12.63
N LYS A 153 0.59 -6.63 -13.84
CA LYS A 153 0.47 -5.70 -14.98
C LYS A 153 -0.98 -5.42 -15.34
N ASN A 154 -1.85 -6.44 -15.32
CA ASN A 154 -3.27 -6.26 -15.61
C ASN A 154 -3.95 -5.39 -14.56
N LEU A 155 -3.79 -5.72 -13.27
CA LEU A 155 -4.40 -4.97 -12.16
C LEU A 155 -3.96 -3.50 -12.15
N ALA A 156 -2.65 -3.25 -12.26
CA ALA A 156 -2.11 -1.90 -12.26
C ALA A 156 -2.62 -1.06 -13.45
N ARG A 157 -2.73 -1.64 -14.65
CA ARG A 157 -3.30 -0.96 -15.82
C ARG A 157 -4.78 -0.64 -15.64
N GLN A 158 -5.55 -1.57 -15.07
CA GLN A 158 -6.96 -1.33 -14.75
C GLN A 158 -7.12 -0.21 -13.72
N GLN A 159 -6.27 -0.16 -12.69
CA GLN A 159 -6.26 0.92 -11.71
C GLN A 159 -5.96 2.28 -12.36
N LEU A 160 -4.94 2.36 -13.23
CA LEU A 160 -4.63 3.60 -13.96
C LEU A 160 -5.79 4.02 -14.88
N ALA A 161 -6.41 3.06 -15.59
CA ALA A 161 -7.53 3.35 -16.49
C ALA A 161 -8.78 3.84 -15.74
N ALA A 162 -9.03 3.34 -14.53
CA ALA A 162 -10.15 3.76 -13.68
C ALA A 162 -9.88 5.09 -12.94
N ASN A 163 -8.62 5.55 -12.87
CA ASN A 163 -8.22 6.74 -12.13
C ASN A 163 -8.44 8.01 -12.96
N THR A 164 -9.71 8.39 -13.16
CA THR A 164 -10.08 9.45 -14.11
C THR A 164 -10.36 10.81 -13.48
N ASP A 165 -10.57 10.91 -12.17
CA ASP A 165 -10.87 12.18 -11.48
C ASP A 165 -9.61 12.77 -10.82
N PRO A 166 -9.00 13.84 -11.38
CA PRO A 166 -7.81 14.47 -10.81
C PRO A 166 -8.06 15.16 -9.46
N LYS A 167 -9.32 15.36 -9.06
CA LYS A 167 -9.70 15.95 -7.77
C LYS A 167 -9.85 14.90 -6.68
N ASP A 168 -9.85 13.61 -7.01
CA ASP A 168 -9.87 12.55 -6.02
C ASP A 168 -8.61 12.64 -5.14
N TRP A 169 -8.80 12.62 -3.82
CA TRP A 169 -7.72 12.71 -2.85
C TRP A 169 -6.67 11.59 -3.03
N ASN A 170 -7.08 10.44 -3.58
CA ASN A 170 -6.28 9.26 -3.82
C ASN A 170 -5.68 9.22 -5.24
N TYR A 171 -6.01 10.18 -6.11
CA TYR A 171 -5.60 10.20 -7.52
C TYR A 171 -4.08 10.02 -7.69
N GLY A 172 -3.29 10.76 -6.91
CA GLY A 172 -1.84 10.68 -6.97
C GLY A 172 -1.25 9.38 -6.39
N ASN A 173 -1.91 8.77 -5.40
CA ASN A 173 -1.51 7.46 -4.87
C ASN A 173 -1.67 6.38 -5.94
N VAL A 174 -2.80 6.38 -6.67
CA VAL A 174 -3.06 5.38 -7.71
C VAL A 174 -2.01 5.47 -8.83
N ILE A 175 -1.68 6.68 -9.28
CA ILE A 175 -0.62 6.89 -10.28
C ILE A 175 0.72 6.32 -9.79
N HIS A 176 1.13 6.68 -8.57
CA HIS A 176 2.41 6.23 -8.03
C HIS A 176 2.47 4.71 -7.87
N ASN A 177 1.51 4.15 -7.13
CA ASN A 177 1.49 2.73 -6.76
C ASN A 177 1.36 1.81 -7.98
N ALA A 178 0.48 2.14 -8.93
CA ALA A 178 0.28 1.30 -10.11
C ALA A 178 1.50 1.31 -11.03
N ASN A 179 2.13 2.48 -11.23
CA ASN A 179 3.37 2.54 -12.00
C ASN A 179 4.53 1.84 -11.27
N ALA A 180 4.64 1.97 -9.95
CA ALA A 180 5.62 1.22 -9.18
C ALA A 180 5.43 -0.31 -9.35
N GLN A 181 4.20 -0.80 -9.26
CA GLN A 181 3.88 -2.22 -9.51
C GLN A 181 4.25 -2.67 -10.93
N LEU A 182 3.93 -1.86 -11.95
CA LEU A 182 4.31 -2.14 -13.35
C LEU A 182 5.82 -2.21 -13.52
N GLY A 183 6.57 -1.29 -12.91
CA GLY A 183 8.02 -1.29 -12.99
C GLY A 183 8.66 -2.47 -12.28
N ARG A 184 8.14 -2.86 -11.10
CA ARG A 184 8.63 -4.06 -10.39
C ARG A 184 8.34 -5.34 -11.17
N ALA A 185 7.17 -5.42 -11.81
CA ALA A 185 6.85 -6.53 -12.70
C ALA A 185 7.78 -6.56 -13.93
N ALA A 186 8.07 -5.41 -14.53
CA ALA A 186 9.00 -5.30 -15.66
C ALA A 186 10.42 -5.75 -15.28
N LEU A 187 10.95 -5.34 -14.11
CA LEU A 187 12.26 -5.81 -13.63
C LEU A 187 12.32 -7.33 -13.49
N ARG A 188 11.26 -7.95 -12.97
CA ARG A 188 11.20 -9.41 -12.78
C ARG A 188 11.16 -10.17 -14.10
N ASP A 189 10.58 -9.56 -15.13
CA ASP A 189 10.62 -10.07 -16.49
C ASP A 189 11.95 -9.76 -17.22
N GLY A 190 12.91 -9.11 -16.54
CA GLY A 190 14.20 -8.72 -17.11
C GLY A 190 14.19 -7.43 -17.92
N ASP A 191 13.05 -6.73 -18.03
CA ASP A 191 12.92 -5.48 -18.76
C ASP A 191 13.25 -4.27 -17.88
N LYS A 192 14.55 -4.02 -17.74
CA LYS A 192 15.09 -2.90 -16.97
C LYS A 192 14.69 -1.55 -17.54
N THR A 193 14.58 -1.43 -18.87
CA THR A 193 14.21 -0.17 -19.54
C THR A 193 12.77 0.20 -19.20
N ALA A 194 11.82 -0.72 -19.36
CA ALA A 194 10.44 -0.45 -18.99
C ALA A 194 10.28 -0.17 -17.49
N ALA A 195 11.04 -0.86 -16.64
CA ALA A 195 11.04 -0.57 -15.21
C ALA A 195 11.47 0.86 -14.88
N ALA A 196 12.53 1.34 -15.53
CA ALA A 196 13.01 2.71 -15.38
C ALA A 196 11.94 3.73 -15.82
N GLU A 197 11.29 3.51 -16.96
CA GLU A 197 10.20 4.36 -17.44
C GLU A 197 9.03 4.41 -16.45
N PHE A 198 8.63 3.26 -15.91
CA PHE A 198 7.56 3.18 -14.92
C PHE A 198 7.93 3.87 -13.60
N LEU A 199 9.20 3.79 -13.15
CA LEU A 199 9.63 4.55 -11.98
C LEU A 199 9.46 6.06 -12.18
N LEU A 200 9.84 6.58 -13.36
CA LEU A 200 9.67 8.01 -13.67
C LEU A 200 8.20 8.41 -13.76
N LYS A 201 7.34 7.55 -14.34
CA LYS A 201 5.88 7.76 -14.35
C LYS A 201 5.30 7.77 -12.94
N ALA A 202 5.79 6.91 -12.04
CA ALA A 202 5.38 6.92 -10.64
C ALA A 202 5.75 8.25 -9.96
N GLY A 203 6.99 8.72 -10.15
CA GLY A 203 7.47 9.99 -9.60
C GLY A 203 6.75 11.22 -10.16
N ALA A 204 6.26 11.16 -11.40
CA ALA A 204 5.55 12.25 -12.06
C ALA A 204 4.10 12.47 -11.56
N THR A 205 3.66 11.74 -10.54
CA THR A 205 2.39 11.99 -9.85
C THR A 205 2.27 13.43 -9.33
N PRO A 206 1.06 14.03 -9.31
CA PRO A 206 0.84 15.32 -8.65
C PRO A 206 1.01 15.26 -7.12
N GLY A 207 1.18 14.06 -6.56
CA GLY A 207 1.21 13.83 -5.11
C GLY A 207 -0.18 13.57 -4.54
N SER A 208 -0.23 13.36 -3.23
CA SER A 208 -1.45 13.12 -2.46
C SER A 208 -1.19 13.52 -1.00
N PRO A 209 -2.21 13.71 -0.16
CA PRO A 209 -1.99 13.96 1.27
C PRO A 209 -1.05 12.91 1.92
N GLN A 210 -1.19 11.64 1.54
CA GLN A 210 -0.35 10.56 2.05
C GLN A 210 1.09 10.64 1.52
N LEU A 211 1.27 10.82 0.21
CA LEU A 211 2.60 10.91 -0.42
C LEU A 211 3.37 12.16 0.05
N ASN A 212 2.68 13.27 0.28
CA ASN A 212 3.29 14.51 0.73
C ASN A 212 3.74 14.41 2.20
N SER A 213 3.03 13.63 3.01
CA SER A 213 3.36 13.42 4.42
C SER A 213 4.40 12.31 4.60
N PHE A 214 4.04 11.05 4.32
CA PHE A 214 4.88 9.89 4.64
C PHE A 214 5.94 9.60 3.58
N GLY A 215 5.69 10.04 2.35
CA GLY A 215 6.51 9.71 1.18
C GLY A 215 5.99 8.50 0.42
N PRO A 216 6.53 8.26 -0.79
CA PRO A 216 6.20 7.09 -1.59
C PRO A 216 6.87 5.82 -1.07
N ASP A 217 6.43 4.65 -1.57
CA ASP A 217 7.23 3.42 -1.49
C ASP A 217 8.41 3.52 -2.47
N PHE A 218 9.64 3.44 -1.95
CA PHE A 218 10.86 3.50 -2.76
C PHE A 218 11.40 2.14 -3.20
N THR A 219 10.64 1.05 -3.02
CA THR A 219 11.09 -0.32 -3.32
C THR A 219 11.53 -0.50 -4.78
N LEU A 220 10.80 0.04 -5.75
CA LEU A 220 11.20 -0.03 -7.17
C LEU A 220 12.52 0.73 -7.42
N ALA A 221 12.68 1.91 -6.79
CA ALA A 221 13.90 2.69 -6.91
C ALA A 221 15.11 1.96 -6.32
N ARG A 222 14.93 1.28 -5.18
CA ARG A 222 15.95 0.39 -4.61
C ARG A 222 16.29 -0.77 -5.55
N GLU A 223 15.29 -1.46 -6.08
CA GLU A 223 15.49 -2.59 -7.02
C GLU A 223 16.24 -2.13 -8.31
N LEU A 224 15.91 -0.96 -8.86
CA LEU A 224 16.62 -0.36 -9.99
C LEU A 224 18.06 0.05 -9.64
N LEU A 225 18.29 0.61 -8.46
CA LEU A 225 19.63 0.93 -7.97
C LEU A 225 20.48 -0.33 -7.78
N GLU A 226 19.86 -1.42 -7.30
CA GLU A 226 20.50 -2.72 -7.17
C GLU A 226 20.89 -3.32 -8.53
N ALA A 227 20.05 -3.09 -9.55
CA ALA A 227 20.33 -3.39 -10.94
C ALA A 227 21.30 -2.40 -11.61
N GLY A 228 21.84 -1.41 -10.88
CA GLY A 228 22.84 -0.46 -11.35
C GLY A 228 22.29 0.74 -12.13
N ASP A 229 20.99 1.05 -12.04
CA ASP A 229 20.41 2.26 -12.64
C ASP A 229 20.37 3.45 -11.68
N SER A 230 21.54 3.96 -11.31
CA SER A 230 21.64 5.15 -10.47
C SER A 230 21.05 6.40 -11.13
N LYS A 231 21.12 6.51 -12.47
CA LYS A 231 20.69 7.70 -13.21
C LYS A 231 19.18 7.89 -13.12
N THR A 232 18.41 6.85 -13.40
CA THR A 232 16.95 6.91 -13.32
C THR A 232 16.49 7.15 -11.88
N VAL A 233 17.15 6.50 -10.91
CA VAL A 233 16.81 6.67 -9.49
C VAL A 233 17.03 8.11 -9.04
N LEU A 234 18.13 8.75 -9.43
CA LEU A 234 18.36 10.18 -9.13
C LEU A 234 17.27 11.08 -9.74
N ALA A 235 16.90 10.84 -11.01
CA ALA A 235 15.83 11.59 -11.66
C ALA A 235 14.47 11.37 -10.99
N TYR A 236 14.19 10.16 -10.51
CA TYR A 236 13.00 9.88 -9.72
C TYR A 236 12.99 10.65 -8.39
N LEU A 237 14.11 10.74 -7.67
CA LEU A 237 14.19 11.52 -6.43
C LEU A 237 13.90 13.02 -6.67
N ASP A 238 14.30 13.55 -7.82
CA ASP A 238 14.00 14.93 -8.23
C ASP A 238 12.50 15.14 -8.51
N LEU A 239 11.81 14.12 -9.03
CA LEU A 239 10.36 14.14 -9.17
C LEU A 239 9.66 14.05 -7.81
N VAL A 240 10.13 13.18 -6.93
CA VAL A 240 9.59 13.02 -5.56
C VAL A 240 9.69 14.31 -4.75
N GLN A 241 10.77 15.07 -4.90
CA GLN A 241 10.93 16.36 -4.21
C GLN A 241 9.74 17.31 -4.44
N LYS A 242 9.15 17.32 -5.63
CA LYS A 242 8.06 18.23 -5.99
C LYS A 242 6.83 18.05 -5.11
N PHE A 243 6.53 16.82 -4.69
CA PHE A 243 5.36 16.54 -3.85
C PHE A 243 5.74 16.29 -2.39
N TRP A 244 6.88 15.66 -2.12
CA TRP A 244 7.26 15.31 -0.74
C TRP A 244 7.89 16.49 0.01
N VAL A 245 8.54 17.42 -0.71
CA VAL A 245 9.14 18.63 -0.13
C VAL A 245 8.32 19.85 -0.50
N ASP A 246 8.16 20.15 -1.80
CA ASP A 246 7.64 21.45 -2.22
C ASP A 246 6.13 21.58 -1.93
N ALA A 247 5.34 20.55 -2.19
CA ALA A 247 3.91 20.57 -1.85
C ALA A 247 3.68 20.58 -0.33
N THR A 248 4.52 19.88 0.45
CA THR A 248 4.49 19.93 1.92
C THR A 248 4.81 21.33 2.43
N ARG A 249 5.87 21.97 1.92
CA ARG A 249 6.21 23.35 2.28
C ARG A 249 5.08 24.32 1.95
N LYS A 250 4.42 24.17 0.80
CA LYS A 250 3.29 25.01 0.38
C LYS A 250 2.07 24.94 1.31
N GLN A 251 1.93 23.90 2.14
CA GLN A 251 0.85 23.85 3.15
C GLN A 251 1.01 24.93 4.23
N GLY A 252 2.23 25.41 4.45
CA GLY A 252 2.53 26.48 5.40
C GLY A 252 2.48 26.05 6.87
N GLY A 253 2.99 26.93 7.73
CA GLY A 253 3.10 26.71 9.17
C GLY A 253 4.39 25.99 9.59
N ALA A 254 4.72 26.10 10.89
CA ALA A 254 6.00 25.63 11.42
C ALA A 254 6.20 24.11 11.29
N LEU A 255 5.12 23.32 11.43
CA LEU A 255 5.20 21.86 11.27
C LEU A 255 5.52 21.46 9.83
N SER A 256 4.82 22.04 8.85
CA SER A 256 5.01 21.75 7.43
C SER A 256 6.41 22.16 6.95
N GLU A 257 6.95 23.28 7.43
CA GLU A 257 8.31 23.70 7.12
C GLU A 257 9.35 22.73 7.69
N ARG A 258 9.15 22.28 8.94
CA ARG A 258 10.01 21.28 9.56
C ARG A 258 10.00 19.96 8.79
N LEU A 259 8.81 19.45 8.45
CA LEU A 259 8.66 18.21 7.69
C LEU A 259 9.32 18.32 6.30
N ALA A 260 9.07 19.42 5.58
CA ALA A 260 9.69 19.64 4.27
C ALA A 260 11.22 19.71 4.35
N SER A 261 11.77 20.31 5.41
CA SER A 261 13.21 20.35 5.66
C SER A 261 13.78 18.96 5.96
N ASP A 262 13.11 18.17 6.79
CA ASP A 262 13.51 16.78 7.10
C ASP A 262 13.47 15.89 5.84
N HIS A 263 12.43 16.04 5.00
CA HIS A 263 12.30 15.34 3.73
C HIS A 263 13.41 15.74 2.75
N ALA A 264 13.70 17.04 2.62
CA ALA A 264 14.76 17.54 1.73
C ALA A 264 16.13 17.00 2.14
N ALA A 265 16.48 17.06 3.44
CA ALA A 265 17.73 16.54 3.97
C ALA A 265 17.89 15.04 3.68
N ARG A 266 16.79 14.27 3.77
CA ARG A 266 16.77 12.84 3.43
C ARG A 266 17.02 12.59 1.95
N LEU A 267 16.34 13.31 1.06
CA LEU A 267 16.56 13.19 -0.40
C LEU A 267 18.01 13.55 -0.76
N ASP A 268 18.56 14.62 -0.19
CA ASP A 268 19.93 15.04 -0.46
C ASP A 268 20.97 14.04 0.04
N HIS A 269 20.75 13.47 1.23
CA HIS A 269 21.58 12.38 1.73
C HIS A 269 21.58 11.19 0.76
N TRP A 270 20.40 10.73 0.31
CA TRP A 270 20.30 9.60 -0.63
C TRP A 270 20.96 9.91 -1.98
N ARG A 271 20.76 11.11 -2.53
CA ARG A 271 21.42 11.53 -3.77
C ARG A 271 22.94 11.52 -3.63
N ALA A 272 23.47 12.00 -2.49
CA ALA A 272 24.91 12.02 -2.22
C ALA A 272 25.49 10.60 -2.15
N GLU A 273 24.83 9.69 -1.43
CA GLU A 273 25.21 8.27 -1.37
C GLU A 273 25.21 7.63 -2.77
N ILE A 274 24.14 7.81 -3.55
CA ILE A 274 24.04 7.25 -4.91
C ILE A 274 25.12 7.79 -5.83
N ARG A 275 25.41 9.10 -5.79
CA ARG A 275 26.48 9.73 -6.58
C ARG A 275 27.87 9.22 -6.19
N ALA A 276 28.05 8.83 -4.93
CA ALA A 276 29.28 8.19 -4.44
C ALA A 276 29.33 6.68 -4.74
N GLY A 277 28.38 6.13 -5.52
CA GLY A 277 28.30 4.71 -5.84
C GLY A 277 27.79 3.83 -4.68
N ARG A 278 27.26 4.43 -3.61
CA ARG A 278 26.70 3.72 -2.46
C ARG A 278 25.20 3.50 -2.61
N LYS A 279 24.68 2.49 -1.91
CA LYS A 279 23.25 2.18 -1.83
C LYS A 279 22.74 2.60 -0.43
N PRO A 280 21.89 3.63 -0.32
CA PRO A 280 21.39 4.06 0.98
C PRO A 280 20.64 2.94 1.70
N LYS A 281 20.92 2.75 3.00
CA LYS A 281 20.33 1.65 3.80
C LYS A 281 18.86 1.87 4.14
N ASN A 282 18.46 3.14 4.31
CA ASN A 282 17.11 3.54 4.67
C ASN A 282 16.43 4.16 3.45
N PHE A 283 16.32 3.37 2.38
CA PHE A 283 15.63 3.72 1.14
C PHE A 283 14.13 3.59 1.32
#